data_AF-A0A6G3ZKN7-F1
#
_entry.id   AF-A0A6G3ZKN7-F1
#
_cell.length_a   1.000
_cell.length_b   1.000
_cell.length_c   1.000
_cell.angle_alpha   90.00
_cell.angle_beta   90.00
_cell.angle_gamma   90.00
#
_symmetry.space_group_name_H-M   'P 1'
#
loop_
_entity.id
_entity.type
_entity.pdbx_description
1 polymer ?
#
loop_
_entity_poly.entity_id
_entity_poly.type
_entity_poly.pdbx_seq_one_letter_code
_entity_poly.pdbx_strand_id
1 'polypeptide(L)'
;MTRSTSNRRAFLKKAALTTTVAGGALASAQPAAAADQKVILEGNGGSGSYHVYVNDPNASAVSSTLESSDGVDNSSTSSRLSGELSDGDRDEYTFDGQVTGVGLRGDVWLEVVNPNGINRGGRLDIEGGGDSSYWVKASRDMRDEYGNLESSDSVSDDTCDGTLDFSDTDSYYLDGTIYAVNASVADGDSVIINHDL
;
A
#
# COMPACT_ATOMS: atom_id res chain seq x y z
N MET A 1 28.86 16.94 22.84
CA MET A 1 28.32 16.01 23.86
C MET A 1 26.90 15.63 23.45
N THR A 2 26.76 14.40 23.00
CA THR A 2 25.55 13.72 22.50
C THR A 2 24.63 13.35 23.66
N ARG A 3 23.31 13.53 23.50
CA ARG A 3 22.32 12.61 24.07
C ARG A 3 21.15 12.41 23.09
N SER A 4 21.26 11.30 22.37
CA SER A 4 20.19 10.63 21.65
C SER A 4 19.08 10.25 22.64
N THR A 5 17.89 10.80 22.48
CA THR A 5 16.66 10.27 23.09
C THR A 5 15.98 9.37 22.08
N SER A 6 16.53 8.16 21.97
CA SER A 6 15.88 7.04 21.28
C SER A 6 14.60 6.69 22.06
N ASN A 7 13.46 7.18 21.58
CA ASN A 7 12.13 6.79 22.06
C ASN A 7 11.87 5.34 21.63
N ARG A 8 12.48 4.37 22.32
CA ARG A 8 12.15 2.96 22.19
C ARG A 8 10.76 2.73 22.79
N ARG A 9 9.75 2.74 21.93
CA ARG A 9 8.37 2.34 22.26
C ARG A 9 8.37 0.88 22.72
N ALA A 10 8.26 0.66 24.02
CA ALA A 10 7.99 -0.66 24.59
C ALA A 10 6.50 -0.99 24.42
N PHE A 11 6.15 -1.68 23.35
CA PHE A 11 4.81 -2.27 23.21
C PHE A 11 4.69 -3.48 24.14
N LEU A 12 4.21 -3.27 25.37
CA LEU A 12 3.63 -4.35 26.17
C LEU A 12 2.30 -4.78 25.52
N LYS A 13 2.36 -5.75 24.61
CA LYS A 13 1.16 -6.48 24.17
C LYS A 13 0.64 -7.27 25.38
N LYS A 14 -0.44 -6.76 25.98
CA LYS A 14 -1.08 -7.27 27.20
C LYS A 14 -1.79 -8.59 26.90
N ALA A 15 -1.06 -9.71 26.94
CA ALA A 15 -1.65 -11.04 26.88
C ALA A 15 -2.43 -11.30 28.19
N ALA A 16 -3.77 -11.35 28.11
CA ALA A 16 -4.61 -11.79 29.20
C ALA A 16 -4.42 -13.30 29.40
N LEU A 17 -3.51 -13.70 30.30
CA LEU A 17 -3.42 -15.07 30.79
C LEU A 17 -4.63 -15.35 31.69
N THR A 18 -5.58 -16.12 31.18
CA THR A 18 -6.58 -16.79 32.02
C THR A 18 -5.97 -18.13 32.45
N THR A 19 -5.42 -18.18 33.66
CA THR A 19 -4.88 -19.40 34.26
C THR A 19 -6.01 -20.28 34.77
N THR A 20 -6.30 -21.38 34.06
CA THR A 20 -6.95 -22.56 34.64
C THR A 20 -5.98 -23.72 34.63
N VAL A 21 -5.70 -24.24 35.83
CA VAL A 21 -4.73 -25.27 36.17
C VAL A 21 -5.25 -26.66 35.77
N ALA A 22 -4.49 -27.41 34.98
CA ALA A 22 -4.24 -28.86 35.18
C ALA A 22 -3.29 -29.44 34.10
N GLY A 23 -2.07 -29.80 34.52
CA GLY A 23 -1.27 -30.94 34.04
C GLY A 23 -1.07 -31.16 32.54
N GLY A 24 0.01 -30.61 31.97
CA GLY A 24 0.54 -30.98 30.66
C GLY A 24 1.52 -29.92 30.21
N ALA A 25 2.69 -30.31 29.70
CA ALA A 25 3.81 -29.43 29.37
C ALA A 25 3.35 -28.13 28.69
N LEU A 26 3.38 -27.02 29.44
CA LEU A 26 3.18 -25.68 28.90
C LEU A 26 4.44 -25.34 28.10
N ALA A 27 4.53 -25.82 26.87
CA ALA A 27 5.37 -25.20 25.88
C ALA A 27 4.93 -23.74 25.84
N SER A 28 5.77 -22.85 26.34
CA SER A 28 5.59 -21.41 26.18
C SER A 28 5.66 -21.12 24.69
N ALA A 29 4.52 -21.19 24.01
CA ALA A 29 4.35 -20.57 22.72
C ALA A 29 4.55 -19.07 22.98
N GLN A 30 5.78 -18.59 22.84
CA GLN A 30 5.98 -17.16 22.68
C GLN A 30 5.14 -16.78 21.46
N PRO A 31 4.22 -15.82 21.56
CA PRO A 31 3.57 -15.31 20.38
C PRO A 31 4.70 -14.78 19.49
N ALA A 32 4.91 -15.43 18.34
CA ALA A 32 5.75 -14.87 17.30
C ALA A 32 5.12 -13.52 16.95
N ALA A 33 5.88 -12.45 17.11
CA ALA A 33 5.42 -11.16 16.63
C ALA A 33 5.14 -11.33 15.13
N ALA A 34 3.91 -11.07 14.71
CA ALA A 34 3.61 -10.96 13.29
C ALA A 34 4.59 -9.93 12.68
N ALA A 35 5.13 -10.23 11.51
CA ALA A 35 6.00 -9.29 10.81
C ALA A 35 5.22 -8.02 10.49
N ASP A 36 5.86 -6.86 10.65
CA ASP A 36 5.22 -5.57 10.38
C ASP A 36 4.89 -5.46 8.89
N GLN A 37 3.70 -4.92 8.60
CA GLN A 37 3.28 -4.59 7.24
C GLN A 37 4.03 -3.36 6.74
N LYS A 38 4.38 -3.39 5.46
CA LYS A 38 5.16 -2.34 4.81
C LYS A 38 4.64 -1.99 3.44
N VAL A 39 4.69 -0.71 3.07
CA VAL A 39 4.70 -0.29 1.66
C VAL A 39 6.15 -0.11 1.25
N ILE A 40 6.49 -0.64 0.08
CA ILE A 40 7.75 -0.42 -0.63
C ILE A 40 7.40 0.28 -1.93
N LEU A 41 8.10 1.37 -2.26
CA LEU A 41 8.00 2.02 -3.56
C LEU A 41 9.36 2.06 -4.24
N GLU A 42 9.37 1.83 -5.55
CA GLU A 42 10.61 1.77 -6.34
C GLU A 42 10.43 2.49 -7.69
N GLY A 43 11.43 3.26 -8.10
CA GLY A 43 11.49 3.82 -9.45
C GLY A 43 11.86 2.73 -10.46
N ASN A 44 11.04 2.53 -11.49
CA ASN A 44 11.15 1.40 -12.41
C ASN A 44 11.57 1.84 -13.83
N GLY A 45 12.87 2.12 -14.02
CA GLY A 45 13.40 2.54 -15.33
C GLY A 45 13.23 4.03 -15.64
N GLY A 46 12.75 4.82 -14.68
CA GLY A 46 12.50 6.26 -14.82
C GLY A 46 12.41 6.96 -13.46
N SER A 47 12.25 8.30 -13.50
CA SER A 47 11.94 9.10 -12.31
C SER A 47 10.43 9.27 -12.14
N GLY A 48 9.97 9.29 -10.90
CA GLY A 48 8.55 9.42 -10.59
C GLY A 48 8.28 10.13 -9.27
N SER A 49 7.01 10.33 -8.96
CA SER A 49 6.58 10.80 -7.64
C SER A 49 5.32 10.06 -7.22
N TYR A 50 5.10 9.97 -5.92
CA TYR A 50 3.99 9.19 -5.40
C TYR A 50 3.31 9.86 -4.21
N HIS A 51 2.03 9.53 -4.05
CA HIS A 51 1.26 9.71 -2.84
C HIS A 51 0.52 8.42 -2.49
N VAL A 52 0.67 7.91 -1.28
CA VAL A 52 -0.04 6.71 -0.81
C VAL A 52 -0.83 7.08 0.44
N TYR A 53 -2.12 6.74 0.46
CA TYR A 53 -3.00 6.96 1.58
C TYR A 53 -3.27 5.64 2.29
N VAL A 54 -2.91 5.58 3.58
CA VAL A 54 -3.17 4.43 4.43
C VAL A 54 -4.12 4.82 5.57
N ASN A 55 -5.05 3.95 5.93
CA ASN A 55 -5.98 4.16 7.05
C ASN A 55 -5.36 3.86 8.42
N ASP A 56 -4.10 4.26 8.61
CA ASP A 56 -3.37 4.18 9.86
C ASP A 56 -2.86 5.59 10.20
N PRO A 57 -3.23 6.19 11.35
CA PRO A 57 -2.72 7.51 11.76
C PRO A 57 -1.28 7.48 12.31
N ASN A 58 -0.65 6.31 12.39
CA ASN A 58 0.68 6.11 12.96
C ASN A 58 1.69 5.51 11.98
N ALA A 59 1.45 5.64 10.66
CA ALA A 59 2.43 5.21 9.67
C ALA A 59 3.79 5.86 9.93
N SER A 60 4.86 5.14 9.60
CA SER A 60 6.22 5.62 9.82
C SER A 60 7.18 5.22 8.72
N ALA A 61 7.98 6.21 8.35
CA ALA A 61 9.19 6.12 7.56
C ALA A 61 10.20 5.06 8.08
N VAL A 62 10.70 4.20 7.21
CA VAL A 62 11.89 3.39 7.46
C VAL A 62 13.12 4.23 7.08
N SER A 63 13.69 4.93 8.06
CA SER A 63 14.63 6.03 7.84
C SER A 63 15.92 5.73 7.06
N SER A 64 16.26 4.46 6.79
CA SER A 64 17.46 4.10 6.04
C SER A 64 17.29 4.18 4.52
N THR A 65 16.05 4.30 4.06
CA THR A 65 15.71 4.30 2.63
C THR A 65 15.31 5.69 2.14
N LEU A 66 14.85 6.55 3.04
CA LEU A 66 14.25 7.83 2.68
C LEU A 66 15.25 8.96 2.54
N GLU A 67 14.91 9.85 1.64
CA GLU A 67 15.60 11.06 1.30
C GLU A 67 14.88 12.26 1.93
N SER A 68 15.40 13.47 1.73
CA SER A 68 14.83 14.67 2.36
C SER A 68 13.49 15.13 1.75
N SER A 69 13.19 14.68 0.54
CA SER A 69 11.93 14.93 -0.17
C SER A 69 10.78 14.10 0.37
N ASP A 70 11.09 13.02 1.09
CA ASP A 70 10.08 12.02 1.43
C ASP A 70 9.50 12.26 2.82
N GLY A 71 8.23 11.91 2.97
CA GLY A 71 7.44 12.38 4.08
C GLY A 71 6.32 11.43 4.49
N VAL A 72 5.95 11.57 5.76
CA VAL A 72 4.75 10.98 6.31
C VAL A 72 3.95 12.08 6.99
N ASP A 73 2.78 12.39 6.43
CA ASP A 73 1.81 13.32 7.01
C ASP A 73 0.71 12.52 7.72
N ASN A 74 0.81 12.43 9.05
CA ASN A 74 -0.14 11.73 9.89
C ASN A 74 -1.36 12.62 10.23
N SER A 75 -2.57 12.09 10.04
CA SER A 75 -3.82 12.68 10.51
C SER A 75 -4.42 11.86 11.66
N SER A 76 -5.63 12.21 12.13
CA SER A 76 -6.29 11.46 13.22
C SER A 76 -6.73 10.05 12.85
N THR A 77 -6.93 9.77 11.56
CA THR A 77 -7.53 8.52 11.07
C THR A 77 -6.76 7.85 9.94
N SER A 78 -5.78 8.54 9.35
CA SER A 78 -5.04 8.08 8.18
C SER A 78 -3.70 8.78 8.10
N SER A 79 -2.81 8.27 7.25
CA SER A 79 -1.55 8.89 6.91
C SER A 79 -1.37 8.98 5.41
N ARG A 80 -0.72 10.04 4.98
CA ARG A 80 -0.25 10.22 3.60
C ARG A 80 1.26 10.02 3.56
N LEU A 81 1.70 9.07 2.76
CA LEU A 81 3.10 8.82 2.42
C LEU A 81 3.37 9.53 1.09
N SER A 82 4.49 10.22 0.96
CA SER A 82 4.81 10.93 -0.28
C SER A 82 6.31 11.06 -0.47
N GLY A 83 6.75 10.98 -1.72
CA GLY A 83 8.15 11.14 -2.08
C GLY A 83 8.35 11.28 -3.59
N GLU A 84 9.62 11.43 -3.96
CA GLU A 84 10.11 11.40 -5.33
C GLU A 84 11.05 10.20 -5.47
N LEU A 85 11.02 9.51 -6.60
CA LEU A 85 11.86 8.34 -6.86
C LEU A 85 12.68 8.58 -8.12
N SER A 86 13.97 8.23 -8.05
CA SER A 86 14.82 8.06 -9.23
C SER A 86 14.92 6.59 -9.64
N ASP A 87 15.51 6.30 -10.80
CA ASP A 87 15.74 4.91 -11.23
C ASP A 87 16.59 4.13 -10.20
N GLY A 88 16.05 3.01 -9.72
CA GLY A 88 16.67 2.17 -8.69
C GLY A 88 16.59 2.73 -7.27
N ASP A 89 15.94 3.88 -7.08
CA ASP A 89 15.62 4.41 -5.77
C ASP A 89 14.45 3.64 -5.14
N ARG A 90 14.42 3.61 -3.81
CA ARG A 90 13.54 2.75 -3.04
C ARG A 90 13.17 3.35 -1.71
N ASP A 91 11.87 3.52 -1.49
CA ASP A 91 11.30 3.99 -0.24
C ASP A 91 10.52 2.91 0.50
N GLU A 92 10.62 2.94 1.83
CA GLU A 92 9.92 2.01 2.71
C GLU A 92 9.17 2.74 3.84
N TYR A 93 7.92 2.29 4.08
CA TYR A 93 7.09 2.76 5.17
C TYR A 93 6.41 1.60 5.87
N THR A 94 6.38 1.61 7.20
CA THR A 94 5.60 0.67 8.01
C THR A 94 4.28 1.28 8.43
N PHE A 95 3.22 0.50 8.49
CA PHE A 95 1.89 0.95 8.90
C PHE A 95 1.02 -0.22 9.37
N ASP A 96 0.03 0.09 10.21
CA ASP A 96 -0.97 -0.84 10.73
C ASP A 96 -2.35 -0.54 10.12
N GLY A 97 -2.58 -0.95 8.86
CA GLY A 97 -3.83 -0.66 8.16
C GLY A 97 -3.89 -1.21 6.72
N GLN A 98 -4.67 -0.54 5.87
CA GLN A 98 -4.86 -0.82 4.45
C GLN A 98 -4.46 0.39 3.62
N VAL A 99 -4.01 0.13 2.40
CA VAL A 99 -3.90 1.16 1.36
C VAL A 99 -5.30 1.47 0.86
N THR A 100 -5.67 2.75 0.90
CA THR A 100 -6.99 3.29 0.53
C THR A 100 -6.93 4.18 -0.71
N GLY A 101 -5.74 4.67 -1.05
CA GLY A 101 -5.53 5.37 -2.29
C GLY A 101 -4.06 5.44 -2.66
N VAL A 102 -3.78 5.52 -3.95
CA VAL A 102 -2.44 5.63 -4.53
C VAL A 102 -2.49 6.66 -5.66
N GLY A 103 -1.55 7.59 -5.71
CA GLY A 103 -1.33 8.47 -6.84
C GLY A 103 0.10 8.32 -7.31
N LEU A 104 0.30 7.95 -8.57
CA LEU A 104 1.61 7.71 -9.18
C LEU A 104 1.80 8.65 -10.37
N ARG A 105 3.04 9.13 -10.54
CA ARG A 105 3.51 9.85 -11.72
C ARG A 105 4.87 9.31 -12.13
N GLY A 106 5.11 9.22 -13.43
CA GLY A 106 6.27 8.52 -13.99
C GLY A 106 6.18 7.01 -13.82
N ASP A 107 7.31 6.31 -13.96
CA ASP A 107 7.38 4.85 -13.86
C ASP A 107 7.66 4.42 -12.42
N VAL A 108 6.59 4.07 -11.69
CA VAL A 108 6.65 3.74 -10.26
C VAL A 108 6.03 2.38 -9.98
N TRP A 109 6.73 1.59 -9.19
CA TRP A 109 6.24 0.33 -8.62
C TRP A 109 5.90 0.53 -7.14
N LEU A 110 4.81 -0.08 -6.69
CA LEU A 110 4.41 -0.16 -5.29
C LEU A 110 4.13 -1.61 -4.91
N GLU A 111 4.66 -2.05 -3.77
CA GLU A 111 4.38 -3.35 -3.16
C GLU A 111 4.00 -3.19 -1.68
N VAL A 112 2.98 -3.92 -1.23
CA VAL A 112 2.65 -4.08 0.18
C VAL A 112 3.09 -5.45 0.66
N VAL A 113 4.10 -5.47 1.53
CA VAL A 113 4.65 -6.69 2.13
C VAL A 113 3.96 -6.99 3.45
N ASN A 114 3.65 -8.27 3.67
CA ASN A 114 2.90 -8.77 4.83
C ASN A 114 1.55 -8.04 5.05
N PRO A 115 0.68 -7.94 4.02
CA PRO A 115 -0.61 -7.30 4.19
C PRO A 115 -1.38 -7.96 5.35
N ASN A 116 -1.80 -7.17 6.32
CA ASN A 116 -2.28 -7.59 7.62
C ASN A 116 -3.74 -8.07 7.60
N GLY A 117 -4.15 -8.77 6.55
CA GLY A 117 -5.40 -9.54 6.48
C GLY A 117 -6.69 -8.76 6.74
N ILE A 118 -6.64 -7.44 6.90
CA ILE A 118 -7.82 -6.59 6.81
C ILE A 118 -8.19 -6.64 5.32
N ASN A 119 -9.06 -7.59 4.98
CA ASN A 119 -9.64 -7.73 3.66
C ASN A 119 -10.99 -7.02 3.70
N ARG A 120 -11.20 -6.07 2.81
CA ARG A 120 -12.49 -5.41 2.65
C ARG A 120 -12.85 -5.40 1.18
N GLY A 121 -14.11 -5.72 0.93
CA GLY A 121 -14.71 -5.59 -0.39
C GLY A 121 -15.06 -4.13 -0.64
N GLY A 122 -14.82 -3.65 -1.85
CA GLY A 122 -15.06 -2.26 -2.19
C GLY A 122 -14.99 -2.00 -3.68
N ARG A 123 -15.33 -0.77 -4.05
CA ARG A 123 -15.14 -0.27 -5.42
C ARG A 123 -13.72 0.27 -5.53
N LEU A 124 -13.00 -0.16 -6.55
CA LEU A 124 -11.69 0.34 -6.92
C LEU A 124 -11.84 1.16 -8.21
N ASP A 125 -11.58 2.46 -8.11
CA ASP A 125 -11.56 3.37 -9.26
C ASP A 125 -10.12 3.70 -9.62
N ILE A 126 -9.77 3.58 -10.90
CA ILE A 126 -8.44 3.86 -11.45
C ILE A 126 -8.61 4.92 -12.53
N GLU A 127 -8.09 6.10 -12.25
CA GLU A 127 -8.23 7.29 -13.10
C GLU A 127 -6.87 7.69 -13.67
N GLY A 128 -6.83 8.17 -14.91
CA GLY A 128 -5.60 8.71 -15.48
C GLY A 128 -5.77 9.30 -16.86
N GLY A 129 -4.66 9.40 -17.59
CA GLY A 129 -4.67 9.95 -18.94
C GLY A 129 -3.35 9.73 -19.67
N GLY A 130 -3.31 10.21 -20.91
CA GLY A 130 -2.09 10.26 -21.72
C GLY A 130 -1.62 8.92 -22.28
N ASP A 131 -2.49 7.92 -22.40
CA ASP A 131 -2.11 6.55 -22.75
C ASP A 131 -1.28 5.88 -21.63
N SER A 132 -1.51 6.29 -20.37
CA SER A 132 -0.89 5.64 -19.21
C SER A 132 -1.38 4.20 -19.09
N SER A 133 -0.52 3.31 -18.62
CA SER A 133 -0.89 1.90 -18.36
C SER A 133 -0.75 1.61 -16.88
N TYR A 134 -1.59 0.70 -16.40
CA TYR A 134 -1.54 0.27 -15.01
C TYR A 134 -1.78 -1.23 -14.88
N TRP A 135 -1.38 -1.72 -13.73
CA TRP A 135 -1.72 -3.04 -13.24
C TRP A 135 -1.86 -2.97 -11.73
N VAL A 136 -2.91 -3.56 -11.18
CA VAL A 136 -3.20 -3.60 -9.76
C VAL A 136 -3.48 -5.03 -9.34
N LYS A 137 -2.99 -5.40 -8.15
CA LYS A 137 -3.35 -6.66 -7.54
C LYS A 137 -3.93 -6.55 -6.15
N ALA A 138 -4.90 -7.40 -5.89
CA ALA A 138 -5.60 -7.56 -4.63
C ALA A 138 -5.17 -8.84 -3.90
N SER A 139 -5.24 -8.86 -2.58
CA SER A 139 -4.85 -10.03 -1.78
C SER A 139 -5.77 -11.24 -1.96
N ARG A 140 -6.89 -11.11 -2.69
CA ARG A 140 -7.89 -12.17 -2.81
C ARG A 140 -8.61 -12.25 -4.17
N ASP A 141 -9.38 -11.25 -4.58
CA ASP A 141 -10.22 -11.34 -5.79
C ASP A 141 -10.49 -9.96 -6.40
N MET A 142 -10.57 -9.89 -7.74
CA MET A 142 -10.98 -8.71 -8.50
C MET A 142 -12.03 -9.09 -9.56
N ARG A 143 -12.97 -8.19 -9.86
CA ARG A 143 -14.09 -8.45 -10.78
C ARG A 143 -14.48 -7.20 -11.58
N ASP A 144 -14.93 -7.40 -12.82
CA ASP A 144 -15.32 -6.38 -13.81
C ASP A 144 -16.79 -5.91 -13.67
N GLU A 145 -17.25 -5.61 -12.46
CA GLU A 145 -18.68 -5.42 -12.18
C GLU A 145 -19.29 -4.08 -12.64
N TYR A 146 -18.47 -3.09 -13.00
CA TYR A 146 -18.93 -1.69 -13.16
C TYR A 146 -19.11 -1.21 -14.60
N GLY A 147 -18.67 -1.99 -15.60
CA GLY A 147 -19.08 -1.83 -17.00
C GLY A 147 -18.56 -0.59 -17.74
N ASN A 148 -17.52 0.05 -17.22
CA ASN A 148 -16.80 1.17 -17.83
C ASN A 148 -15.45 0.78 -18.43
N LEU A 149 -15.11 -0.50 -18.43
CA LEU A 149 -13.84 -1.00 -18.97
C LEU A 149 -13.86 -1.04 -20.51
N GLU A 150 -12.79 -0.57 -21.14
CA GLU A 150 -12.50 -0.75 -22.55
C GLU A 150 -12.13 -2.20 -22.88
N SER A 151 -12.04 -2.50 -24.17
CA SER A 151 -11.67 -3.84 -24.64
C SER A 151 -10.21 -4.24 -24.37
N SER A 152 -9.37 -3.27 -24.01
CA SER A 152 -7.97 -3.47 -23.63
C SER A 152 -7.82 -3.94 -22.19
N ASP A 153 -8.79 -3.61 -21.33
CA ASP A 153 -8.66 -3.82 -19.91
C ASP A 153 -9.14 -5.21 -19.55
N SER A 154 -8.57 -5.74 -18.49
CA SER A 154 -8.78 -7.13 -18.14
C SER A 154 -8.74 -7.36 -16.65
N VAL A 155 -9.48 -8.38 -16.24
CA VAL A 155 -9.43 -8.94 -14.90
C VAL A 155 -9.05 -10.40 -15.01
N SER A 156 -8.02 -10.80 -14.27
CA SER A 156 -7.57 -12.19 -14.17
C SER A 156 -7.35 -12.54 -12.70
N ASP A 157 -8.27 -13.32 -12.13
CA ASP A 157 -8.28 -13.71 -10.72
C ASP A 157 -8.23 -12.50 -9.76
N ASP A 158 -7.08 -12.25 -9.15
CA ASP A 158 -6.84 -11.20 -8.15
C ASP A 158 -6.17 -9.95 -8.74
N THR A 159 -6.19 -9.83 -10.05
CA THR A 159 -5.42 -8.86 -10.82
C THR A 159 -6.32 -8.13 -11.80
N CYS A 160 -6.12 -6.82 -11.95
CA CYS A 160 -6.62 -6.06 -13.10
C CYS A 160 -5.50 -5.28 -13.77
N ASP A 161 -5.64 -5.03 -15.07
CA ASP A 161 -4.76 -4.19 -15.87
C ASP A 161 -5.53 -3.50 -16.98
N GLY A 162 -5.01 -2.36 -17.42
CA GLY A 162 -5.66 -1.55 -18.43
C GLY A 162 -4.81 -0.38 -18.91
N THR A 163 -5.37 0.36 -19.86
CA THR A 163 -4.76 1.57 -20.43
C THR A 163 -5.74 2.73 -20.37
N LEU A 164 -5.30 3.85 -19.79
CA LEU A 164 -6.12 5.02 -19.55
C LEU A 164 -5.93 6.02 -20.69
N ASP A 165 -6.91 6.12 -21.58
CA ASP A 165 -6.94 7.16 -22.61
C ASP A 165 -7.70 8.41 -22.09
N PHE A 166 -7.34 9.61 -22.56
CA PHE A 166 -8.09 10.88 -22.40
C PHE A 166 -9.05 11.07 -21.19
N SER A 167 -8.54 11.07 -19.94
CA SER A 167 -9.36 11.27 -18.72
C SER A 167 -10.40 10.16 -18.50
N ASP A 168 -9.95 8.93 -18.69
CA ASP A 168 -10.69 7.72 -18.42
C ASP A 168 -10.65 7.34 -16.93
N THR A 169 -11.67 6.59 -16.51
CA THR A 169 -11.80 5.99 -15.20
C THR A 169 -12.26 4.56 -15.40
N ASP A 170 -11.41 3.62 -15.01
CA ASP A 170 -11.74 2.21 -14.90
C ASP A 170 -12.24 1.86 -13.51
N SER A 171 -13.30 1.06 -13.42
CA SER A 171 -13.88 0.65 -12.14
C SER A 171 -13.94 -0.87 -12.01
N TYR A 172 -13.37 -1.36 -10.91
CA TYR A 172 -13.35 -2.78 -10.55
C TYR A 172 -13.96 -3.00 -9.18
N TYR A 173 -14.51 -4.18 -8.96
CA TYR A 173 -14.76 -4.65 -7.61
C TYR A 173 -13.48 -5.32 -7.09
N LEU A 174 -13.05 -4.94 -5.89
CA LEU A 174 -11.91 -5.54 -5.20
C LEU A 174 -12.41 -6.19 -3.91
N ASP A 175 -12.08 -7.46 -3.68
CA ASP A 175 -12.13 -8.09 -2.34
C ASP A 175 -10.70 -8.29 -1.85
N GLY A 176 -10.37 -7.69 -0.71
CA GLY A 176 -9.05 -7.83 -0.11
C GLY A 176 -8.42 -6.49 0.27
N THR A 177 -7.11 -6.39 0.08
CA THR A 177 -6.36 -5.14 0.09
C THR A 177 -5.53 -5.07 -1.18
N ILE A 178 -5.28 -3.86 -1.67
CA ILE A 178 -4.25 -3.62 -2.68
C ILE A 178 -2.93 -4.12 -2.10
N TYR A 179 -2.23 -4.99 -2.84
CA TYR A 179 -0.93 -5.51 -2.44
C TYR A 179 0.19 -5.20 -3.43
N ALA A 180 -0.14 -4.89 -4.69
CA ALA A 180 0.84 -4.41 -5.65
C ALA A 180 0.19 -3.49 -6.67
N VAL A 181 0.94 -2.49 -7.12
CA VAL A 181 0.58 -1.58 -8.20
C VAL A 181 1.81 -1.35 -9.07
N ASN A 182 1.61 -1.41 -10.38
CA ASN A 182 2.54 -0.90 -11.37
C ASN A 182 1.82 0.16 -12.19
N ALA A 183 2.45 1.31 -12.38
CA ALA A 183 1.98 2.28 -13.35
C ALA A 183 3.16 2.75 -14.21
N SER A 184 2.94 2.77 -15.53
CA SER A 184 3.77 3.52 -16.45
C SER A 184 2.93 4.68 -16.96
N VAL A 185 3.32 5.87 -16.51
CA VAL A 185 2.53 7.08 -16.67
C VAL A 185 3.15 7.94 -17.76
N ALA A 186 2.33 8.37 -18.71
CA ALA A 186 2.79 9.25 -19.77
C ALA A 186 3.25 10.63 -19.25
N ASP A 187 4.12 11.28 -20.02
CA ASP A 187 4.76 12.53 -19.61
C ASP A 187 3.75 13.62 -19.22
N GLY A 188 3.73 13.96 -17.93
CA GLY A 188 2.88 15.02 -17.37
C GLY A 188 1.54 14.55 -16.80
N ASP A 189 1.21 13.26 -16.93
CA ASP A 189 -0.03 12.67 -16.41
C ASP A 189 0.14 12.01 -15.03
N SER A 190 -0.90 11.33 -14.55
CA SER A 190 -0.90 10.55 -13.32
C SER A 190 -1.85 9.37 -13.40
N VAL A 191 -1.54 8.30 -12.67
CA VAL A 191 -2.50 7.23 -12.34
C VAL A 191 -2.94 7.43 -10.90
N ILE A 192 -4.25 7.53 -10.68
CA ILE A 192 -4.87 7.70 -9.37
C ILE A 192 -5.76 6.49 -9.11
N ILE A 193 -5.51 5.79 -8.02
CA ILE A 193 -6.25 4.61 -7.59
C ILE A 193 -6.95 4.99 -6.29
N ASN A 194 -8.27 4.86 -6.25
CA ASN A 194 -9.10 5.08 -5.07
C ASN A 194 -9.85 3.79 -4.72
N HIS A 195 -9.74 3.35 -3.47
CA HIS A 195 -10.46 2.18 -2.98
C HIS A 195 -11.51 2.60 -1.95
N ASP A 196 -12.77 2.60 -2.39
CA ASP A 196 -13.94 2.94 -1.58
C ASP A 196 -14.44 1.71 -0.82
N LEU A 197 -14.19 1.71 0.49
CA LEU A 197 -14.46 0.65 1.48
C LEU A 197 -15.87 0.68 2.10
#